data_AF-A0A345DDI7-F1
#
_entry.id   AF-A0A345DDI7-F1
#
_cell.length_a   1.000
_cell.length_b   1.000
_cell.length_c   1.000
_cell.angle_alpha   90.00
_cell.angle_beta   90.00
_cell.angle_gamma   90.00
#
_symmetry.space_group_name_H-M   'P 1'
#
loop_
_entity.id
_entity.type
_entity.pdbx_description
1 polymer ?
#
loop_
_entity_poly.entity_id
_entity_poly.type
_entity_poly.pdbx_seq_one_letter_code
_entity_poly.pdbx_strand_id
1 'polypeptide(L)'
;MTICNCPTHRLEETWLDRYIHFPLMFECLDCRSLWVCNCFKSYFSYDDIVRHLGGSFSKDYARVQSMQFRPYLCAMCSIPNAHIPRDMYSIYFNQLVNMYLPYYTLYARRWYDDFSDFPDPQNADRKQRERELKIQNYIRKVVGYPPSPRPFYEYYLLKIIRKLAAPSDVIHRYRGRELDGLELDFWIPDRMLGIEYNGEQHYKTVAHWGGDEGLKTRKANDRKKKALCKKLGYRLVVLNYRSRPDYSDIEELFKENPYRGTTAL
;
A
#
# COMPACT_ATOMS: atom_id res chain seq x y z
N MET A 1 24.74 -25.93 3.46
CA MET A 1 24.08 -24.67 3.09
C MET A 1 24.49 -23.60 4.08
N THR A 2 25.01 -22.48 3.60
CA THR A 2 25.33 -21.32 4.43
C THR A 2 24.03 -20.67 4.89
N ILE A 3 23.76 -20.69 6.20
CA ILE A 3 22.65 -19.93 6.80
C ILE A 3 22.92 -18.45 6.55
N CYS A 4 21.92 -17.72 6.07
CA CYS A 4 22.06 -16.29 5.86
C CYS A 4 21.96 -15.58 7.22
N ASN A 5 23.07 -14.98 7.66
CA ASN A 5 23.15 -14.20 8.90
C ASN A 5 22.98 -12.68 8.65
N CYS A 6 22.57 -12.28 7.44
CA CYS A 6 22.43 -10.88 7.09
C CYS A 6 21.33 -10.19 7.93
N PRO A 7 21.51 -8.91 8.29
CA PRO A 7 20.52 -8.13 9.02
C PRO A 7 19.16 -8.05 8.32
N THR A 8 18.07 -7.94 9.09
CA THR A 8 16.70 -7.86 8.54
C THR A 8 16.49 -6.65 7.63
N HIS A 9 17.19 -5.53 7.84
CA HIS A 9 17.09 -4.36 6.98
C HIS A 9 17.68 -4.57 5.57
N ARG A 10 18.37 -5.70 5.33
CA ARG A 10 18.88 -6.12 4.02
C ARG A 10 17.91 -7.04 3.28
N LEU A 11 16.74 -7.31 3.85
CA LEU A 11 15.71 -8.15 3.25
C LEU A 11 14.64 -7.25 2.63
N GLU A 12 14.45 -7.38 1.33
CA GLU A 12 13.40 -6.66 0.59
C GLU A 12 12.36 -7.63 0.08
N GLU A 13 11.09 -7.18 0.01
CA GLU A 13 10.03 -7.94 -0.62
C GLU A 13 10.43 -8.34 -2.06
N THR A 14 10.24 -9.61 -2.42
CA THR A 14 10.60 -10.15 -3.74
C THR A 14 9.51 -11.03 -4.30
N TRP A 15 9.37 -11.05 -5.62
CA TRP A 15 8.42 -11.90 -6.33
C TRP A 15 9.23 -12.74 -7.33
N LEU A 16 9.13 -14.07 -7.24
CA LEU A 16 9.82 -14.97 -8.15
C LEU A 16 9.12 -15.04 -9.52
N ASP A 17 7.80 -14.92 -9.50
CA ASP A 17 6.94 -14.86 -10.68
C ASP A 17 5.72 -14.01 -10.36
N ARG A 18 5.17 -13.35 -11.39
CA ARG A 18 4.04 -12.42 -11.26
C ARG A 18 2.74 -13.06 -10.77
N TYR A 19 2.64 -14.39 -10.75
CA TYR A 19 1.46 -15.14 -10.28
C TYR A 19 1.66 -15.71 -8.87
N ILE A 20 2.84 -15.57 -8.29
CA ILE A 20 3.17 -16.10 -6.97
C ILE A 20 3.00 -15.00 -5.93
N HIS A 21 1.78 -14.91 -5.38
CA HIS A 21 1.42 -13.91 -4.37
C HIS A 21 1.41 -14.45 -2.94
N PHE A 22 1.68 -15.74 -2.74
CA PHE A 22 1.66 -16.36 -1.42
C PHE A 22 2.66 -17.53 -1.36
N PRO A 23 3.49 -17.63 -0.30
CA PRO A 23 3.61 -16.70 0.83
C PRO A 23 4.24 -15.36 0.44
N LEU A 24 4.22 -14.39 1.35
CA LEU A 24 5.02 -13.17 1.22
C LEU A 24 6.52 -13.53 1.34
N MET A 25 7.28 -13.27 0.28
CA MET A 25 8.70 -13.60 0.19
C MET A 25 9.57 -12.36 0.27
N PHE A 26 10.77 -12.55 0.82
CA PHE A 26 11.81 -11.54 0.90
C PHE A 26 13.12 -12.09 0.35
N GLU A 27 13.89 -11.25 -0.30
CA GLU A 27 15.23 -11.57 -0.79
C GLU A 27 16.27 -10.74 -0.05
N CYS A 28 17.34 -11.41 0.37
CA CYS A 28 18.51 -10.71 0.89
C CYS A 28 19.30 -10.07 -0.25
N LEU A 29 19.50 -8.75 -0.16
CA LEU A 29 20.27 -7.99 -1.15
C LEU A 29 21.75 -8.39 -1.22
N ASP A 30 22.30 -8.98 -0.14
CA ASP A 30 23.72 -9.33 -0.07
C ASP A 30 24.01 -10.75 -0.58
N CYS A 31 23.18 -11.72 -0.19
CA CYS A 31 23.44 -13.14 -0.46
C CYS A 31 22.36 -13.84 -1.30
N ARG A 32 21.32 -13.11 -1.73
CA ARG A 32 20.23 -13.59 -2.60
C ARG A 32 19.37 -14.74 -2.04
N SER A 33 19.58 -15.08 -0.76
CA SER A 33 18.77 -16.06 -0.04
C SER A 33 17.32 -15.59 0.07
N LEU A 34 16.38 -16.52 -0.13
CA LEU A 34 14.95 -16.28 0.05
C LEU A 34 14.53 -16.49 1.49
N TRP A 35 13.64 -15.63 1.96
CA TRP A 35 13.10 -15.62 3.31
C TRP A 35 11.59 -15.51 3.30
N VAL A 36 10.95 -16.19 4.24
CA VAL A 36 9.53 -16.04 4.54
C VAL A 36 9.35 -15.75 6.03
N CYS A 37 8.38 -14.89 6.34
CA CYS A 37 8.05 -14.63 7.73
C CYS A 37 7.51 -15.90 8.41
N ASN A 38 7.91 -16.15 9.66
CA ASN A 38 7.37 -17.26 10.48
C ASN A 38 5.83 -17.30 10.52
N CYS A 39 5.15 -16.15 10.37
CA CYS A 39 3.69 -16.07 10.32
C CYS A 39 3.06 -16.90 9.18
N PHE A 40 3.79 -17.18 8.09
CA PHE A 40 3.28 -17.91 6.94
C PHE A 40 3.66 -19.40 6.96
N LYS A 41 4.62 -19.80 7.80
CA LYS A 41 5.31 -21.11 7.73
C LYS A 41 4.39 -22.34 7.65
N SER A 42 3.25 -22.30 8.35
CA SER A 42 2.31 -23.44 8.41
C SER A 42 1.18 -23.38 7.38
N TYR A 43 1.19 -22.40 6.48
CA TYR A 43 0.04 -22.11 5.62
C TYR A 43 0.32 -22.22 4.12
N PHE A 44 1.56 -22.53 3.69
CA PHE A 44 1.91 -22.76 2.28
C PHE A 44 2.68 -24.06 2.11
N SER A 45 2.67 -24.61 0.89
CA SER A 45 3.50 -25.73 0.48
C SER A 45 4.56 -25.28 -0.52
N TYR A 46 5.74 -25.88 -0.47
CA TYR A 46 6.79 -25.63 -1.46
C TYR A 46 6.35 -26.10 -2.86
N ASP A 47 5.63 -27.21 -2.93
CA ASP A 47 5.16 -27.81 -4.18
C ASP A 47 4.22 -26.87 -4.94
N ASP A 48 3.36 -26.11 -4.23
CA ASP A 48 2.51 -25.11 -4.88
C ASP A 48 3.33 -24.01 -5.54
N ILE A 49 4.36 -23.50 -4.86
CA ILE A 49 5.25 -22.47 -5.42
C ILE A 49 5.98 -23.03 -6.64
N VAL A 50 6.58 -24.20 -6.51
CA VAL A 50 7.34 -24.87 -7.58
C VAL A 50 6.45 -25.16 -8.79
N ARG A 51 5.20 -25.56 -8.59
CA ARG A 51 4.24 -25.78 -9.68
C ARG A 51 4.00 -24.52 -10.50
N HIS A 52 3.81 -23.37 -9.84
CA HIS A 52 3.66 -22.08 -10.53
C HIS A 52 4.93 -21.66 -11.28
N LEU A 53 6.11 -22.05 -10.79
CA LEU A 53 7.40 -21.77 -11.43
C LEU A 53 7.75 -22.67 -12.62
N GLY A 54 6.88 -23.62 -13.01
CA GLY A 54 7.14 -24.58 -14.08
C GLY A 54 7.89 -25.85 -13.61
N GLY A 55 7.84 -26.17 -12.33
CA GLY A 55 8.39 -27.40 -11.76
C GLY A 55 9.88 -27.33 -11.42
N SER A 56 10.52 -28.50 -11.33
CA SER A 56 11.94 -28.66 -10.95
C SER A 56 12.92 -28.05 -11.95
N PHE A 57 12.47 -27.72 -13.16
CA PHE A 57 13.29 -27.07 -14.20
C PHE A 57 13.40 -25.55 -14.00
N SER A 58 12.65 -24.97 -13.06
CA SER A 58 12.76 -23.54 -12.77
C SER A 58 14.15 -23.18 -12.26
N LYS A 59 14.69 -22.07 -12.76
CA LYS A 59 15.93 -21.46 -12.24
C LYS A 59 15.85 -21.13 -10.74
N ASP A 60 14.63 -20.96 -10.21
CA ASP A 60 14.38 -20.61 -8.82
C ASP A 60 14.10 -21.83 -7.92
N TYR A 61 14.03 -23.04 -8.48
CA TYR A 61 13.72 -24.27 -7.73
C TYR A 61 14.65 -24.45 -6.52
N ALA A 62 15.96 -24.41 -6.72
CA ALA A 62 16.94 -24.57 -5.63
C ALA A 62 16.83 -23.47 -4.57
N ARG A 63 16.46 -22.25 -4.97
CA ARG A 63 16.26 -21.11 -4.06
C ARG A 63 15.02 -21.31 -3.20
N VAL A 64 13.93 -21.81 -3.80
CA VAL A 64 12.68 -22.14 -3.08
C VAL A 64 12.92 -23.28 -2.10
N GLN A 65 13.63 -24.34 -2.50
CA GLN A 65 13.96 -25.48 -1.63
C GLN A 65 14.86 -25.10 -0.45
N SER A 66 15.68 -24.05 -0.58
CA SER A 66 16.59 -23.56 0.47
C SER A 66 16.07 -22.31 1.18
N MET A 67 14.80 -21.94 0.98
CA MET A 67 14.17 -20.78 1.58
C MET A 67 14.17 -20.87 3.11
N GLN A 68 14.51 -19.76 3.76
CA GLN A 68 14.69 -19.65 5.21
C GLN A 68 13.50 -18.94 5.86
N PHE A 69 13.39 -19.08 7.19
CA PHE A 69 12.30 -18.51 7.98
C PHE A 69 12.82 -17.58 9.06
N ARG A 70 12.18 -16.42 9.24
CA ARG A 70 12.53 -15.45 10.28
C ARG A 70 11.28 -14.75 10.83
N PRO A 71 11.21 -14.44 12.14
CA PRO A 71 10.15 -13.58 12.66
C PRO A 71 10.38 -12.11 12.24
N TYR A 72 9.39 -11.26 12.48
CA TYR A 72 9.48 -9.79 12.32
C TYR A 72 9.70 -9.27 10.89
N LEU A 73 9.39 -10.07 9.85
CA LEU A 73 9.50 -9.63 8.45
C LEU A 73 8.22 -9.00 7.89
N CYS A 74 7.05 -9.46 8.34
CA CYS A 74 5.77 -8.99 7.82
C CYS A 74 5.09 -7.98 8.76
N ALA A 75 4.05 -7.30 8.29
CA ALA A 75 3.27 -6.34 9.07
C ALA A 75 2.52 -6.97 10.26
N MET A 76 2.49 -8.30 10.40
CA MET A 76 1.78 -8.96 11.50
C MET A 76 2.58 -8.99 12.81
N CYS A 77 3.90 -9.03 12.68
CA CYS A 77 4.78 -9.24 13.83
C CYS A 77 5.84 -8.15 13.96
N SER A 78 6.18 -7.41 12.90
CA SER A 78 7.12 -6.29 13.00
C SER A 78 6.60 -5.17 13.92
N ILE A 79 7.47 -4.57 14.73
CA ILE A 79 7.12 -3.43 15.58
C ILE A 79 8.14 -2.30 15.35
N PRO A 80 7.71 -1.11 14.89
CA PRO A 80 6.36 -0.80 14.38
C PRO A 80 6.05 -1.62 13.11
N ASN A 81 4.77 -1.78 12.78
CA ASN A 81 4.35 -2.51 11.58
C ASN A 81 4.86 -1.78 10.33
N ALA A 82 5.97 -2.28 9.77
CA ALA A 82 6.76 -1.53 8.79
C ALA A 82 6.51 -1.94 7.33
N HIS A 83 5.87 -3.09 7.10
CA HIS A 83 5.65 -3.57 5.74
C HIS A 83 4.57 -2.76 5.01
N ILE A 84 5.01 -2.02 4.01
CA ILE A 84 4.18 -1.29 3.06
C ILE A 84 4.45 -1.96 1.71
N PRO A 85 3.46 -2.63 1.09
CA PRO A 85 3.60 -3.22 -0.24
C PRO A 85 4.06 -2.14 -1.23
N ARG A 86 5.05 -2.47 -2.07
CA ARG A 86 5.54 -1.53 -3.10
C ARG A 86 4.62 -1.50 -4.32
N ASP A 87 4.04 -2.65 -4.66
CA ASP A 87 3.21 -2.89 -5.84
C ASP A 87 1.89 -3.62 -5.50
N MET A 88 0.94 -3.57 -6.44
CA MET A 88 -0.33 -4.32 -6.35
C MET A 88 -0.11 -5.79 -6.72
N TYR A 89 -0.44 -6.72 -5.82
CA TYR A 89 -0.44 -8.17 -6.11
C TYR A 89 -1.52 -8.59 -7.11
N SER A 90 -2.64 -7.86 -7.17
CA SER A 90 -3.76 -8.19 -8.05
C SER A 90 -4.51 -6.93 -8.45
N ILE A 91 -5.29 -6.99 -9.52
CA ILE A 91 -6.23 -5.93 -9.93
C ILE A 91 -7.69 -6.37 -9.86
N TYR A 92 -7.94 -7.62 -9.45
CA TYR A 92 -9.25 -8.26 -9.52
C TYR A 92 -10.11 -8.04 -8.28
N PHE A 93 -9.52 -7.53 -7.19
CA PHE A 93 -10.21 -7.36 -5.91
C PHE A 93 -10.38 -5.87 -5.55
N ASN A 94 -10.87 -5.61 -4.33
CA ASN A 94 -10.88 -4.26 -3.79
C ASN A 94 -9.46 -3.76 -3.49
N GLN A 95 -9.31 -2.44 -3.34
CA GLN A 95 -8.01 -1.78 -3.20
C GLN A 95 -7.14 -2.33 -2.06
N LEU A 96 -7.74 -2.67 -0.90
CA LEU A 96 -6.98 -3.23 0.22
C LEU A 96 -6.46 -4.63 -0.13
N VAL A 97 -7.31 -5.51 -0.65
CA VAL A 97 -6.96 -6.89 -0.96
C VAL A 97 -5.94 -6.95 -2.10
N ASN A 98 -6.05 -6.08 -3.10
CA ASN A 98 -5.06 -5.96 -4.16
C ASN A 98 -3.65 -5.65 -3.64
N MET A 99 -3.52 -4.80 -2.61
CA MET A 99 -2.22 -4.45 -2.00
C MET A 99 -1.76 -5.44 -0.94
N TYR A 100 -2.67 -6.07 -0.22
CA TYR A 100 -2.36 -6.93 0.93
C TYR A 100 -2.79 -8.39 0.70
N LEU A 101 -2.75 -8.85 -0.56
CA LEU A 101 -3.19 -10.19 -0.96
C LEU A 101 -2.52 -11.32 -0.15
N PRO A 102 -1.19 -11.31 0.10
CA PRO A 102 -0.58 -12.36 0.90
C PRO A 102 -1.15 -12.44 2.32
N TYR A 103 -1.47 -11.29 2.92
CA TYR A 103 -2.08 -11.23 4.26
C TYR A 103 -3.53 -11.69 4.22
N TYR A 104 -4.27 -11.31 3.19
CA TYR A 104 -5.64 -11.80 3.01
C TYR A 104 -5.66 -13.33 2.90
N THR A 105 -4.83 -13.90 2.01
CA THR A 105 -4.69 -15.35 1.84
C THR A 105 -4.27 -16.05 3.13
N LEU A 106 -3.35 -15.46 3.90
CA LEU A 106 -2.94 -15.99 5.21
C LEU A 106 -4.14 -16.15 6.15
N TYR A 107 -4.98 -15.12 6.25
CA TYR A 107 -6.11 -15.13 7.18
C TYR A 107 -7.31 -15.93 6.68
N ALA A 108 -7.51 -16.00 5.37
CA ALA A 108 -8.47 -16.92 4.76
C ALA A 108 -8.15 -18.37 5.16
N ARG A 109 -6.90 -18.81 4.92
CA ARG A 109 -6.42 -20.15 5.31
C ARG A 109 -6.48 -20.37 6.82
N ARG A 110 -6.02 -19.39 7.60
CA ARG A 110 -5.93 -19.52 9.07
C ARG A 110 -7.28 -19.59 9.78
N TRP A 111 -8.31 -18.91 9.28
CA TRP A 111 -9.60 -18.82 9.98
C TRP A 111 -10.69 -19.70 9.39
N TYR A 112 -10.56 -20.09 8.12
CA TYR A 112 -11.61 -20.80 7.42
C TYR A 112 -11.13 -22.06 6.72
N ASP A 113 -9.84 -22.40 6.81
CA ASP A 113 -9.20 -23.53 6.12
C ASP A 113 -9.47 -23.50 4.59
N ASP A 114 -9.63 -22.29 4.06
CA ASP A 114 -10.07 -22.05 2.70
C ASP A 114 -8.86 -21.73 1.82
N PHE A 115 -8.64 -22.57 0.80
CA PHE A 115 -7.56 -22.44 -0.17
C PHE A 115 -8.01 -21.77 -1.47
N SER A 116 -9.31 -21.66 -1.73
CA SER A 116 -9.83 -21.58 -3.09
C SER A 116 -10.91 -20.54 -3.37
N ASP A 117 -11.62 -19.99 -2.37
CA ASP A 117 -12.69 -19.04 -2.68
C ASP A 117 -12.31 -17.60 -2.29
N PHE A 118 -11.60 -16.92 -3.20
CA PHE A 118 -11.85 -15.48 -3.32
C PHE A 118 -13.27 -15.36 -3.87
N PRO A 119 -14.26 -14.98 -3.07
CA PRO A 119 -15.62 -14.99 -3.56
C PRO A 119 -15.69 -13.97 -4.71
N ASP A 120 -16.30 -14.38 -5.81
CA ASP A 120 -16.54 -13.48 -6.93
C ASP A 120 -17.29 -12.26 -6.38
N PRO A 121 -16.72 -11.03 -6.46
CA PRO A 121 -17.36 -9.86 -5.89
C PRO A 121 -18.80 -9.64 -6.38
N GLN A 122 -19.13 -10.13 -7.59
CA GLN A 122 -20.45 -10.02 -8.19
C GLN A 122 -21.43 -11.09 -7.67
N ASN A 123 -20.93 -12.27 -7.31
CA ASN A 123 -21.74 -13.44 -6.93
C ASN A 123 -21.56 -13.86 -5.45
N ALA A 124 -20.79 -13.10 -4.66
CA ALA A 124 -20.52 -13.41 -3.26
C ALA A 124 -21.80 -13.42 -2.42
N ASP A 125 -22.04 -14.51 -1.68
CA ASP A 125 -23.15 -14.60 -0.73
C ASP A 125 -22.91 -13.75 0.52
N ARG A 126 -23.93 -13.60 1.38
CA ARG A 126 -23.82 -12.80 2.61
C ARG A 126 -22.70 -13.28 3.54
N LYS A 127 -22.54 -14.59 3.70
CA LYS A 127 -21.55 -15.20 4.58
C LYS A 127 -20.13 -14.98 4.05
N GLN A 128 -19.94 -15.09 2.75
CA GLN A 128 -18.68 -14.76 2.07
C GLN A 128 -18.32 -13.29 2.31
N ARG A 129 -19.23 -12.35 2.07
CA ARG A 129 -19.01 -10.91 2.32
C ARG A 129 -18.66 -10.60 3.77
N GLU A 130 -19.30 -11.25 4.73
CA GLU A 130 -18.99 -11.11 6.17
C GLU A 130 -17.57 -11.62 6.49
N ARG A 131 -17.16 -12.75 5.92
CA ARG A 131 -15.80 -13.29 6.08
C ARG A 131 -14.76 -12.34 5.48
N GLU A 132 -15.00 -11.84 4.26
CA GLU A 132 -14.12 -10.88 3.60
C GLU A 132 -13.96 -9.62 4.45
N LEU A 133 -15.06 -9.03 4.89
CA LEU A 133 -15.04 -7.81 5.70
C LEU A 133 -14.29 -8.03 7.02
N LYS A 134 -14.46 -9.20 7.66
CA LYS A 134 -13.73 -9.56 8.88
C LYS A 134 -12.22 -9.64 8.65
N ILE A 135 -11.78 -10.33 7.59
CA ILE A 135 -10.34 -10.42 7.24
C ILE A 135 -9.80 -9.03 6.92
N GLN A 136 -10.50 -8.26 6.08
CA GLN A 136 -10.08 -6.93 5.68
C GLN A 136 -9.94 -5.96 6.88
N ASN A 137 -10.92 -5.94 7.79
CA ASN A 137 -10.85 -5.08 8.98
C ASN A 137 -9.75 -5.54 9.94
N TYR A 138 -9.46 -6.83 10.00
CA TYR A 138 -8.32 -7.32 10.76
C TYR A 138 -6.98 -6.88 10.15
N ILE A 139 -6.80 -7.02 8.84
CA ILE A 139 -5.61 -6.52 8.14
C ILE A 139 -5.46 -5.03 8.40
N ARG A 140 -6.53 -4.23 8.22
CA ARG A 140 -6.54 -2.79 8.53
C ARG A 140 -6.07 -2.54 9.97
N LYS A 141 -6.63 -3.24 10.95
CA LYS A 141 -6.23 -3.09 12.36
C LYS A 141 -4.75 -3.37 12.57
N VAL A 142 -4.25 -4.49 12.05
CA VAL A 142 -2.85 -4.90 12.22
C VAL A 142 -1.95 -3.85 11.59
N VAL A 143 -2.14 -3.55 10.32
CA VAL A 143 -1.22 -2.66 9.63
C VAL A 143 -1.36 -1.22 10.15
N GLY A 144 -2.48 -0.84 10.77
CA GLY A 144 -2.71 0.51 11.29
C GLY A 144 -3.47 1.42 10.34
N TYR A 145 -4.44 0.87 9.61
CA TYR A 145 -5.43 1.62 8.84
C TYR A 145 -6.76 1.70 9.60
N PRO A 146 -7.57 2.75 9.36
CA PRO A 146 -8.91 2.81 9.91
C PRO A 146 -9.78 1.66 9.36
N PRO A 147 -10.78 1.19 10.14
CA PRO A 147 -11.72 0.16 9.66
C PRO A 147 -12.58 0.70 8.51
N SER A 148 -13.10 -0.23 7.70
CA SER A 148 -14.14 0.07 6.71
C SER A 148 -15.36 0.74 7.40
N PRO A 149 -16.05 1.71 6.77
CA PRO A 149 -15.99 2.12 5.36
C PRO A 149 -15.01 3.27 5.05
N ARG A 150 -14.05 3.57 5.93
CA ARG A 150 -13.04 4.62 5.64
C ARG A 150 -12.23 4.26 4.38
N PRO A 151 -11.86 5.26 3.55
CA PRO A 151 -11.09 5.02 2.34
C PRO A 151 -9.72 4.43 2.69
N PHE A 152 -9.36 3.32 2.05
CA PHE A 152 -8.07 2.66 2.29
C PHE A 152 -6.91 3.43 1.63
N TYR A 153 -7.09 3.82 0.37
CA TYR A 153 -5.98 4.29 -0.47
C TYR A 153 -5.32 5.58 0.02
N GLU A 154 -6.12 6.51 0.55
CA GLU A 154 -5.61 7.74 1.18
C GLU A 154 -4.66 7.43 2.35
N TYR A 155 -5.00 6.45 3.18
CA TYR A 155 -4.15 6.04 4.30
C TYR A 155 -2.95 5.20 3.86
N TYR A 156 -3.08 4.44 2.77
CA TYR A 156 -1.95 3.78 2.12
C TYR A 156 -0.92 4.81 1.65
N LEU A 157 -1.35 5.83 0.90
CA LEU A 157 -0.49 6.95 0.47
C LEU A 157 0.08 7.70 1.67
N LEU A 158 -0.71 7.99 2.71
CA LEU A 158 -0.23 8.64 3.92
C LEU A 158 1.00 7.94 4.54
N LYS A 159 0.99 6.60 4.57
CA LYS A 159 2.12 5.84 5.10
C LYS A 159 3.36 5.93 4.23
N ILE A 160 3.21 5.82 2.91
CA ILE A 160 4.33 5.97 1.97
C ILE A 160 4.91 7.38 2.09
N ILE A 161 4.04 8.40 2.05
CA ILE A 161 4.42 9.81 2.14
C ILE A 161 5.16 10.08 3.46
N ARG A 162 4.65 9.61 4.61
CA ARG A 162 5.35 9.75 5.90
C ARG A 162 6.72 9.08 5.90
N LYS A 163 6.83 7.88 5.32
CA LYS A 163 8.09 7.14 5.26
C LYS A 163 9.13 7.87 4.41
N LEU A 164 8.73 8.39 3.24
CA LEU A 164 9.62 9.06 2.30
C LEU A 164 9.89 10.54 2.63
N ALA A 165 8.97 11.19 3.34
CA ALA A 165 9.14 12.57 3.78
C ALA A 165 10.09 12.71 4.97
N ALA A 166 10.31 11.64 5.75
CA ALA A 166 11.14 11.67 6.94
C ALA A 166 12.52 12.34 6.67
N PRO A 167 12.99 13.24 7.56
CA PRO A 167 12.43 13.57 8.88
C PRO A 167 11.32 14.64 8.86
N SER A 168 10.88 15.14 7.70
CA SER A 168 9.83 16.17 7.61
C SER A 168 8.50 15.70 8.19
N ASP A 169 7.79 16.61 8.85
CA ASP A 169 6.42 16.38 9.31
C ASP A 169 5.43 16.32 8.14
N VAL A 170 4.46 15.41 8.24
CA VAL A 170 3.36 15.27 7.27
C VAL A 170 2.03 15.45 7.98
N ILE A 171 1.36 16.55 7.69
CA ILE A 171 0.03 16.88 8.21
C ILE A 171 -1.02 16.31 7.25
N HIS A 172 -1.80 15.35 7.73
CA HIS A 172 -2.90 14.74 7.00
C HIS A 172 -4.16 15.61 7.15
N ARG A 173 -4.83 15.93 6.03
CA ARG A 173 -6.06 16.74 5.96
C ARG A 173 -5.85 18.15 6.54
N TYR A 174 -4.82 18.84 6.04
CA TYR A 174 -4.43 20.17 6.49
C TYR A 174 -5.45 21.25 6.07
N ARG A 175 -5.93 22.04 7.02
CA ARG A 175 -6.89 23.13 6.81
C ARG A 175 -6.37 24.44 7.38
N GLY A 176 -5.24 24.89 6.84
CA GLY A 176 -4.68 26.20 7.18
C GLY A 176 -5.68 27.34 6.92
N ARG A 177 -5.64 28.40 7.74
CA ARG A 177 -6.55 29.55 7.57
C ARG A 177 -6.34 30.21 6.20
N GLU A 178 -5.12 30.19 5.71
CA GLU A 178 -4.69 30.70 4.41
C GLU A 178 -5.28 29.94 3.22
N LEU A 179 -5.80 28.73 3.43
CA LEU A 179 -6.50 27.95 2.41
C LEU A 179 -7.98 28.33 2.26
N ASP A 180 -8.47 29.31 3.04
CA ASP A 180 -9.81 29.88 2.91
C ASP A 180 -10.92 28.79 2.91
N GLY A 181 -10.86 27.94 3.94
CA GLY A 181 -11.78 26.83 4.17
C GLY A 181 -11.50 25.56 3.35
N LEU A 182 -10.49 25.56 2.48
CA LEU A 182 -10.08 24.38 1.71
C LEU A 182 -9.12 23.48 2.51
N GLU A 183 -9.07 22.20 2.12
CA GLU A 183 -8.22 21.17 2.71
C GLU A 183 -7.10 20.79 1.73
N LEU A 184 -5.89 20.52 2.23
CA LEU A 184 -4.86 19.74 1.55
C LEU A 184 -4.84 18.31 2.11
N ASP A 185 -4.90 17.29 1.26
CA ASP A 185 -4.89 15.89 1.75
C ASP A 185 -3.60 15.60 2.53
N PHE A 186 -2.45 16.03 2.00
CA PHE A 186 -1.16 15.94 2.69
C PHE A 186 -0.41 17.26 2.58
N TRP A 187 0.08 17.78 3.70
CA TRP A 187 0.87 19.00 3.76
C TRP A 187 2.21 18.75 4.45
N ILE A 188 3.29 19.17 3.79
CA ILE A 188 4.67 19.02 4.26
C ILE A 188 5.25 20.45 4.40
N PRO A 189 5.14 21.07 5.59
CA PRO A 189 5.33 22.51 5.76
C PRO A 189 6.72 23.01 5.37
N ASP A 190 7.75 22.29 5.81
CA ASP A 190 9.17 22.61 5.58
C ASP A 190 9.59 22.49 4.11
N ARG A 191 8.80 21.78 3.29
CA ARG A 191 8.98 21.69 1.82
C ARG A 191 8.05 22.62 1.06
N MET A 192 7.16 23.34 1.76
CA MET A 192 6.03 24.07 1.19
C MET A 192 5.27 23.22 0.15
N LEU A 193 5.05 21.94 0.46
CA LEU A 193 4.53 20.95 -0.49
C LEU A 193 3.17 20.43 -0.03
N GLY A 194 2.15 20.68 -0.85
CA GLY A 194 0.82 20.08 -0.76
C GLY A 194 0.69 18.95 -1.76
N ILE A 195 0.16 17.81 -1.33
CA ILE A 195 -0.17 16.67 -2.17
C ILE A 195 -1.65 16.38 -2.03
N GLU A 196 -2.33 16.23 -3.15
CA GLU A 196 -3.76 15.89 -3.26
C GLU A 196 -3.93 14.52 -3.89
N TYR A 197 -4.85 13.71 -3.38
CA TYR A 197 -5.27 12.47 -4.02
C TYR A 197 -6.71 12.60 -4.52
N ASN A 198 -6.84 12.88 -5.81
CA ASN A 198 -8.14 13.02 -6.45
C ASN A 198 -8.74 11.65 -6.77
N GLY A 199 -9.69 11.22 -5.94
CA GLY A 199 -10.52 10.03 -6.16
C GLY A 199 -11.46 10.15 -7.37
N GLU A 200 -12.20 9.07 -7.68
CA GLU A 200 -13.14 9.01 -8.81
C GLU A 200 -14.19 10.13 -8.78
N GLN A 201 -14.56 10.55 -7.58
CA GLN A 201 -15.50 11.62 -7.33
C GLN A 201 -15.09 12.98 -7.94
N HIS A 202 -13.80 13.23 -8.21
CA HIS A 202 -13.36 14.46 -8.90
C HIS A 202 -13.61 14.46 -10.42
N TYR A 203 -13.90 13.30 -11.00
CA TYR A 203 -13.95 13.12 -12.45
C TYR A 203 -15.31 12.67 -12.96
N LYS A 204 -16.10 12.00 -12.11
CA LYS A 204 -17.44 11.53 -12.45
C LYS A 204 -18.49 12.14 -11.53
N THR A 205 -19.65 12.36 -12.12
CA THR A 205 -20.87 12.65 -11.37
C THR A 205 -21.21 11.41 -10.54
N VAL A 206 -21.37 11.61 -9.23
CA VAL A 206 -21.77 10.55 -8.31
C VAL A 206 -22.92 11.09 -7.49
N ALA A 207 -24.07 10.43 -7.55
CA ALA A 207 -25.34 10.93 -6.98
C ALA A 207 -25.22 11.25 -5.48
N HIS A 208 -24.59 10.36 -4.71
CA HIS A 208 -24.34 10.57 -3.27
C HIS A 208 -23.49 11.83 -2.98
N TRP A 209 -22.68 12.31 -3.93
CA TRP A 209 -21.82 13.49 -3.78
C TRP A 209 -22.43 14.77 -4.38
N GLY A 210 -23.76 14.87 -4.45
CA GLY A 210 -24.45 16.07 -4.92
C GLY A 210 -24.53 16.19 -6.46
N GLY A 211 -24.35 15.09 -7.18
CA GLY A 211 -24.55 15.05 -8.63
C GLY A 211 -23.65 16.04 -9.40
N ASP A 212 -24.19 16.62 -10.47
CA ASP A 212 -23.45 17.52 -11.35
C ASP A 212 -23.07 18.84 -10.68
N GLU A 213 -23.92 19.34 -9.77
CA GLU A 213 -23.62 20.53 -8.97
C GLU A 213 -22.46 20.27 -8.02
N GLY A 214 -22.45 19.12 -7.35
CA GLY A 214 -21.31 18.69 -6.54
C GLY A 214 -20.02 18.58 -7.36
N LEU A 215 -20.09 18.10 -8.61
CA LEU A 215 -18.94 18.07 -9.50
C LEU A 215 -18.45 19.48 -9.90
N LYS A 216 -19.37 20.41 -10.20
CA LYS A 216 -19.03 21.81 -10.51
C LYS A 216 -18.35 22.48 -9.32
N THR A 217 -18.88 22.29 -8.12
CA THR A 217 -18.31 22.83 -6.88
C THR A 217 -16.91 22.28 -6.61
N ARG A 218 -16.70 20.96 -6.75
CA ARG A 218 -15.36 20.35 -6.62
C ARG A 218 -14.37 20.95 -7.63
N LYS A 219 -14.76 21.08 -8.90
CA LYS A 219 -13.91 21.73 -9.93
C LYS A 219 -13.63 23.20 -9.64
N ALA A 220 -14.57 23.93 -9.03
CA ALA A 220 -14.35 25.31 -8.60
C ALA A 220 -13.36 25.37 -7.43
N ASN A 221 -13.53 24.50 -6.43
CA ASN A 221 -12.63 24.39 -5.29
C ASN A 221 -11.22 23.98 -5.71
N ASP A 222 -11.07 23.04 -6.64
CA ASP A 222 -9.76 22.63 -7.17
C ASP A 222 -9.05 23.80 -7.88
N ARG A 223 -9.78 24.64 -8.62
CA ARG A 223 -9.24 25.86 -9.24
C ARG A 223 -8.84 26.90 -8.19
N LYS A 224 -9.69 27.14 -7.20
CA LYS A 224 -9.42 28.07 -6.08
C LYS A 224 -8.18 27.61 -5.29
N LYS A 225 -8.10 26.32 -4.98
CA LYS A 225 -6.97 25.68 -4.28
C LYS A 225 -5.65 25.90 -5.03
N LYS A 226 -5.63 25.64 -6.33
CA LYS A 226 -4.45 25.86 -7.19
C LYS A 226 -4.03 27.33 -7.19
N ALA A 227 -4.98 28.26 -7.32
CA ALA A 227 -4.69 29.69 -7.29
C ALA A 227 -4.13 30.15 -5.92
N LEU A 228 -4.71 29.67 -4.81
CA LEU A 228 -4.24 29.96 -3.45
C LEU A 228 -2.85 29.40 -3.21
N CYS A 229 -2.60 28.13 -3.55
CA CYS A 229 -1.27 27.53 -3.40
C CYS A 229 -0.22 28.32 -4.18
N LYS A 230 -0.51 28.69 -5.43
CA LYS A 230 0.40 29.54 -6.23
C LYS A 230 0.67 30.89 -5.57
N LYS A 231 -0.37 31.55 -5.04
CA LYS A 231 -0.23 32.84 -4.33
C LYS A 231 0.61 32.72 -3.05
N LEU A 232 0.49 31.60 -2.34
CA LEU A 232 1.22 31.31 -1.09
C LEU A 232 2.63 30.75 -1.31
N GLY A 233 3.04 30.51 -2.57
CA GLY A 233 4.31 29.86 -2.89
C GLY A 233 4.33 28.36 -2.59
N TYR A 234 3.17 27.75 -2.38
CA TYR A 234 3.04 26.31 -2.13
C TYR A 234 3.16 25.55 -3.44
N ARG A 235 4.04 24.55 -3.47
CA ARG A 235 4.05 23.54 -4.53
C ARG A 235 2.88 22.61 -4.30
N LEU A 236 2.01 22.46 -5.30
CA LEU A 236 0.85 21.58 -5.23
C LEU A 236 0.99 20.46 -6.26
N VAL A 237 1.07 19.21 -5.79
CA VAL A 237 1.07 18.01 -6.63
C VAL A 237 -0.29 17.32 -6.52
N VAL A 238 -0.86 16.92 -7.65
CA VAL A 238 -2.16 16.24 -7.70
C VAL A 238 -1.98 14.84 -8.25
N LEU A 239 -2.24 13.84 -7.42
CA LEU A 239 -2.26 12.43 -7.75
C LEU A 239 -3.65 12.02 -8.23
N ASN A 240 -3.72 11.29 -9.34
CA ASN A 240 -4.99 10.86 -9.93
C ASN A 240 -5.27 9.40 -9.56
N TYR A 241 -6.48 9.08 -9.08
CA TYR A 241 -6.85 7.69 -8.78
C TYR A 241 -6.69 6.73 -9.97
N ARG A 242 -6.80 7.22 -11.21
CA ARG A 242 -6.64 6.40 -12.42
C ARG A 242 -5.23 5.90 -12.64
N SER A 243 -4.21 6.68 -12.24
CA SER A 243 -2.82 6.26 -12.34
C SER A 243 -2.46 5.23 -11.28
N ARG A 244 -3.30 5.05 -10.24
CA ARG A 244 -3.08 4.13 -9.12
C ARG A 244 -1.65 4.30 -8.54
N PRO A 245 -1.31 5.51 -8.07
CA PRO A 245 0.04 5.81 -7.63
C PRO A 245 0.52 4.87 -6.52
N ASP A 246 1.64 4.21 -6.75
CA ASP A 246 2.23 3.24 -5.84
C ASP A 246 3.46 3.82 -5.10
N TYR A 247 4.27 2.95 -4.51
CA TYR A 247 5.45 3.41 -3.78
C TYR A 247 6.45 4.16 -4.67
N SER A 248 6.67 3.65 -5.88
CA SER A 248 7.68 4.17 -6.82
C SER A 248 7.28 5.56 -7.32
N ASP A 249 5.99 5.76 -7.61
CA ASP A 249 5.47 7.07 -8.01
C ASP A 249 5.70 8.14 -6.93
N ILE A 250 5.46 7.80 -5.67
CA ILE A 250 5.67 8.73 -4.56
C ILE A 250 7.17 8.94 -4.31
N GLU A 251 8.00 7.90 -4.48
CA GLU A 251 9.45 8.04 -4.40
C GLU A 251 9.98 9.03 -5.45
N GLU A 252 9.52 8.94 -6.70
CA GLU A 252 9.89 9.86 -7.77
C GLU A 252 9.41 11.29 -7.48
N LEU A 253 8.16 11.45 -7.01
CA LEU A 253 7.63 12.73 -6.57
C LEU A 253 8.55 13.42 -5.55
N PHE A 254 9.09 12.67 -4.59
CA PHE A 254 10.00 13.22 -3.58
C PHE A 254 11.40 13.54 -4.12
N LYS A 255 11.90 12.80 -5.13
CA LYS A 255 13.15 13.15 -5.84
C LYS A 255 13.02 14.47 -6.59
N GLU A 256 11.89 14.70 -7.25
CA GLU A 256 11.57 15.97 -7.91
C GLU A 256 11.30 17.11 -6.93
N ASN A 257 10.93 16.77 -5.68
CA ASN A 257 10.60 17.73 -4.64
C ASN A 257 11.45 17.54 -3.38
N PRO A 258 12.78 17.76 -3.48
CA PRO A 258 13.70 17.52 -2.38
C PRO A 258 13.42 18.46 -1.20
N TYR A 259 13.83 18.00 -0.02
CA TYR A 259 13.83 18.82 1.18
C TYR A 259 14.72 20.04 0.97
N ARG A 260 14.14 21.22 1.13
CA ARG A 260 14.88 22.49 1.13
C ARG A 260 15.15 22.80 2.59
N GLY A 261 16.21 22.22 3.15
CA GLY A 261 16.60 22.53 4.53
C GLY A 261 16.61 24.05 4.74
N THR A 262 16.27 24.48 5.95
CA THR A 262 16.47 25.87 6.36
C THR A 262 17.94 26.20 6.10
N THR A 263 18.22 27.03 5.10
CA THR A 263 19.45 27.81 5.10
C THR A 263 19.41 28.56 6.42
N ALA A 264 20.29 28.18 7.35
CA ALA A 264 20.54 28.96 8.54
C ALA A 264 20.80 30.40 8.08
N LEU A 265 19.93 31.32 8.51
CA LEU A 265 20.20 32.75 8.49
C LEU A 265 21.29 33.05 9.51
#